data_AF-A0A7Y2TAD3-F1
#
_entry.id   AF-A0A7Y2TAD3-F1
#
_cell.length_a   1.000
_cell.length_b   1.000
_cell.length_c   1.000
_cell.angle_alpha   90.00
_cell.angle_beta   90.00
_cell.angle_gamma   90.00
#
_symmetry.space_group_name_H-M   'P 1'
#
loop_
_entity.id
_entity.type
_entity.pdbx_description
1 polymer ?
#
loop_
_entity_poly.entity_id
_entity_poly.type
_entity_poly.pdbx_seq_one_letter_code
_entity_poly.pdbx_strand_id
1 'polypeptide(L)'
;MKNTFIVLLVTFVSLPTLTFNTIAFNKNEKDSCITVLNKTDLKELSIEERNGLIRMRVEEKLARDAYITLGEIWSVRIFQNIQKSEQRHMDAMKRLIDIYEIPDPAENDAVGIFSLIEFQKLYDELVQKGTASYNDAMLVGREIEELDISDLENQLLIVDNPDIKIVYENLKAASERHLKAFNRHIKKN
;
A
#
# COMPACT_ATOMS: atom_id res chain seq x y z
N MET A 1 -12.61 79.61 9.33
CA MET A 1 -11.44 79.58 8.41
C MET A 1 -10.31 78.80 9.05
N LYS A 2 -9.53 78.13 8.21
CA LYS A 2 -8.34 77.29 8.46
C LYS A 2 -8.62 75.82 8.79
N ASN A 3 -8.67 75.05 7.71
CA ASN A 3 -8.24 73.65 7.67
C ASN A 3 -6.80 73.54 8.17
N THR A 4 -6.51 72.50 8.92
CA THR A 4 -5.15 71.93 9.01
C THR A 4 -5.30 70.41 9.12
N PHE A 5 -4.93 69.73 8.02
CA PHE A 5 -4.65 68.30 7.97
C PHE A 5 -3.39 68.01 8.79
N ILE A 6 -3.25 66.79 9.35
CA ILE A 6 -2.05 65.93 9.18
C ILE A 6 -2.13 64.63 10.02
N VAL A 7 -2.08 63.53 9.26
CA VAL A 7 -1.39 62.23 9.46
C VAL A 7 -1.87 61.29 10.58
N LEU A 8 -2.63 60.28 10.13
CA LEU A 8 -2.87 59.01 10.83
C LEU A 8 -1.61 58.13 10.69
N LEU A 9 -0.93 57.86 11.80
CA LEU A 9 0.23 56.97 11.84
C LEU A 9 -0.28 55.51 11.85
N VAL A 10 -0.12 54.78 10.74
CA VAL A 10 -0.39 53.34 10.68
C VAL A 10 0.87 52.60 11.16
N THR A 11 0.83 52.06 12.37
CA THR A 11 1.89 51.19 12.89
C THR A 11 1.74 49.79 12.29
N PHE A 12 2.64 49.42 11.38
CA PHE A 12 2.81 48.05 10.91
C PHE A 12 3.32 47.17 12.05
N VAL A 13 2.53 46.18 12.47
CA VAL A 13 3.00 45.10 13.35
C VAL A 13 3.63 44.04 12.45
N SER A 14 4.96 43.95 12.50
CA SER A 14 5.76 42.93 11.82
C SER A 14 5.49 41.55 12.45
N LEU A 15 4.93 40.61 11.70
CA LEU A 15 4.91 39.19 12.09
C LEU A 15 6.33 38.62 12.02
N PRO A 16 6.76 37.80 13.00
CA PRO A 16 8.06 37.14 12.92
C PRO A 16 8.01 36.02 11.87
N THR A 17 8.96 36.05 10.94
CA THR A 17 9.21 34.95 10.00
C THR A 17 9.81 33.76 10.75
N LEU A 18 9.21 32.58 10.59
CA LEU A 18 9.80 31.32 11.05
C LEU A 18 11.03 31.02 10.19
N THR A 19 12.22 31.16 10.77
CA THR A 19 13.47 30.72 10.14
C THR A 19 13.62 29.22 10.33
N PHE A 20 13.64 28.46 9.23
CA PHE A 20 14.02 27.05 9.27
C PHE A 20 15.52 26.93 9.60
N ASN A 21 15.82 26.22 10.69
CA ASN A 21 17.19 25.81 11.01
C ASN A 21 17.67 24.78 9.98
N THR A 22 18.72 25.13 9.23
CA THR A 22 19.48 24.16 8.45
C THR A 22 20.22 23.23 9.41
N ILE A 23 19.85 21.95 9.44
CA ILE A 23 20.68 20.91 10.04
C ILE A 23 21.87 20.70 9.09
N ALA A 24 23.06 21.14 9.52
CA ALA A 24 24.31 20.80 8.85
C ALA A 24 24.65 19.33 9.15
N PHE A 25 24.46 18.45 8.17
CA PHE A 25 24.98 17.08 8.26
C PHE A 25 26.45 17.06 7.82
N ASN A 26 27.28 16.59 8.75
CA ASN A 26 28.73 16.51 8.64
C ASN A 26 29.14 15.48 7.57
N LYS A 27 30.06 15.87 6.69
CA LYS A 27 30.54 15.08 5.56
C LYS A 27 31.72 14.23 6.00
N ASN A 28 31.51 12.91 6.13
CA ASN A 28 32.49 11.84 5.83
C ASN A 28 31.97 10.47 6.30
N GLU A 29 31.53 9.60 5.39
CA GLU A 29 32.22 8.35 5.03
C GLU A 29 31.42 7.54 4.00
N LYS A 30 32.15 6.69 3.26
CA LYS A 30 31.86 6.11 1.95
C LYS A 30 30.72 5.07 1.92
N ASP A 31 30.16 4.93 0.71
CA ASP A 31 29.34 3.83 0.19
C ASP A 31 27.88 3.71 0.67
N SER A 32 26.97 4.37 -0.05
CA SER A 32 25.80 3.70 -0.66
C SER A 32 25.04 4.70 -1.54
N CYS A 33 24.74 4.32 -2.77
CA CYS A 33 23.92 5.08 -3.70
C CYS A 33 22.48 5.18 -3.15
N ILE A 34 22.19 6.24 -2.38
CA ILE A 34 20.82 6.64 -2.06
C ILE A 34 20.54 7.86 -2.93
N THR A 35 19.93 7.63 -4.09
CA THR A 35 19.29 8.69 -4.84
C THR A 35 18.08 9.14 -4.03
N VAL A 36 18.22 10.28 -3.37
CA VAL A 36 17.07 11.02 -2.83
C VAL A 36 16.23 11.43 -4.03
N LEU A 37 15.11 10.74 -4.28
CA LEU A 37 14.17 11.11 -5.32
C LEU A 37 13.58 12.48 -4.95
N ASN A 38 13.97 13.53 -5.66
CA ASN A 38 13.39 14.86 -5.49
C ASN A 38 11.95 14.82 -6.04
N LYS A 39 10.99 15.36 -5.28
CA LYS A 39 9.56 15.46 -5.64
C LYS A 39 9.32 16.09 -7.03
N THR A 40 10.26 16.88 -7.53
CA THR A 40 10.23 17.53 -8.84
C THR A 40 10.45 16.59 -10.03
N ASP A 41 10.89 15.35 -9.81
CA ASP A 41 11.15 14.36 -10.86
C ASP A 41 10.09 13.24 -10.92
N LEU A 42 9.06 13.31 -10.06
CA LEU A 42 7.97 12.33 -10.06
C LEU A 42 7.05 12.57 -11.24
N LYS A 43 6.79 11.49 -11.99
CA LYS A 43 5.76 11.49 -13.03
C LYS A 43 4.39 11.63 -12.40
N GLU A 44 3.58 12.57 -12.90
CA GLU A 44 2.19 12.72 -12.48
C GLU A 44 1.40 11.43 -12.74
N LEU A 45 0.60 11.01 -11.77
CA LEU A 45 -0.22 9.81 -11.90
C LEU A 45 -1.47 10.09 -12.72
N SER A 46 -1.82 9.17 -13.61
CA SER A 46 -3.17 9.14 -14.17
C SER A 46 -4.22 8.80 -13.08
N ILE A 47 -5.49 9.01 -13.40
CA ILE A 47 -6.60 8.61 -12.52
C ILE A 47 -6.60 7.10 -12.33
N GLU A 48 -6.31 6.36 -13.39
CA GLU A 48 -6.23 4.90 -13.40
C GLU A 48 -5.09 4.39 -12.52
N GLU A 49 -3.90 4.99 -12.62
CA GLU A 49 -2.75 4.64 -11.78
C GLU A 49 -3.04 4.91 -10.30
N ARG A 50 -3.63 6.08 -9.98
CA ARG A 50 -4.04 6.40 -8.61
C ARG A 50 -5.04 5.39 -8.05
N ASN A 51 -6.07 5.04 -8.83
CA ASN A 51 -7.09 4.08 -8.42
C ASN A 51 -6.49 2.67 -8.26
N GLY A 52 -5.58 2.28 -9.16
CA GLY A 52 -4.82 1.04 -9.06
C GLY A 52 -4.03 0.96 -7.76
N LEU A 53 -3.28 2.00 -7.41
CA LEU A 53 -2.49 2.02 -6.17
C LEU A 53 -3.37 1.86 -4.92
N ILE A 54 -4.51 2.56 -4.89
CA ILE A 54 -5.48 2.47 -3.79
C ILE A 54 -6.01 1.04 -3.69
N ARG A 55 -6.45 0.43 -4.80
CA ARG A 55 -7.00 -0.93 -4.79
C ARG A 55 -5.95 -1.95 -4.38
N MET A 56 -4.77 -1.93 -4.99
CA MET A 56 -3.69 -2.87 -4.65
C MET A 56 -3.27 -2.76 -3.19
N ARG A 57 -3.24 -1.56 -2.60
CA ARG A 57 -2.96 -1.39 -1.16
C ARG A 57 -3.95 -2.14 -0.27
N VAL A 58 -5.23 -2.15 -0.64
CA VAL A 58 -6.29 -2.82 0.13
C VAL A 58 -6.33 -4.32 -0.17
N GLU A 59 -6.01 -4.72 -1.40
CA GLU A 59 -5.95 -6.12 -1.82
C GLU A 59 -4.84 -6.91 -1.11
N GLU A 60 -3.64 -6.33 -1.00
CA GLU A 60 -2.55 -6.94 -0.23
C GLU A 60 -2.91 -7.06 1.26
N LYS A 61 -3.70 -6.11 1.80
CA LYS A 61 -4.25 -6.20 3.16
C LYS A 61 -5.27 -7.34 3.29
N LEU A 62 -6.14 -7.51 2.30
CA LEU A 62 -7.09 -8.62 2.24
C LEU A 62 -6.36 -9.96 2.32
N ALA A 63 -5.34 -10.15 1.49
CA ALA A 63 -4.51 -11.35 1.49
C ALA A 63 -3.87 -11.59 2.86
N ARG A 64 -3.16 -10.58 3.39
CA ARG A 64 -2.52 -10.65 4.71
C ARG A 64 -3.51 -11.05 5.81
N ASP A 65 -4.63 -10.35 5.89
CA ASP A 65 -5.59 -10.52 6.97
C ASP A 65 -6.31 -11.88 6.88
N ALA A 66 -6.65 -12.33 5.67
CA ALA A 66 -7.20 -13.67 5.47
C ALA A 66 -6.21 -14.75 5.91
N TYR A 67 -4.91 -14.57 5.63
CA TYR A 67 -3.86 -15.51 6.02
C TYR A 67 -3.55 -15.48 7.51
N ILE A 68 -3.65 -14.32 8.18
CA ILE A 68 -3.63 -14.24 9.65
C ILE A 68 -4.76 -15.11 10.21
N THR A 69 -6.00 -14.82 9.81
CA THR A 69 -7.20 -15.46 10.37
C THR A 69 -7.24 -16.97 10.10
N LEU A 70 -7.02 -17.41 8.86
CA LEU A 70 -7.02 -18.83 8.53
C LEU A 70 -5.78 -19.55 9.09
N GLY A 71 -4.66 -18.84 9.22
CA GLY A 71 -3.44 -19.35 9.85
C GLY A 71 -3.63 -19.67 11.33
N GLU A 72 -4.39 -18.85 12.07
CA GLU A 72 -4.75 -19.09 13.46
C GLU A 72 -5.67 -20.30 13.61
N ILE A 73 -6.71 -20.40 12.77
CA ILE A 73 -7.71 -21.48 12.83
C ILE A 73 -7.08 -22.84 12.53
N TRP A 74 -6.31 -22.94 11.45
CA TRP A 74 -5.80 -24.22 10.99
C TRP A 74 -4.39 -24.55 11.50
N SER A 75 -3.69 -23.59 12.12
CA SER A 75 -2.33 -23.74 12.64
C SER A 75 -1.34 -24.27 11.58
N VAL A 76 -1.46 -23.79 10.33
CA VAL A 76 -0.66 -24.25 9.19
C VAL A 76 0.44 -23.25 8.85
N ARG A 77 1.67 -23.76 8.72
CA ARG A 77 2.87 -22.95 8.47
C ARG A 77 2.82 -22.13 7.17
N ILE A 78 2.09 -22.58 6.16
CA ILE A 78 1.99 -21.87 4.88
C ILE A 78 1.42 -20.45 5.08
N PHE A 79 0.30 -20.33 5.78
CA PHE A 79 -0.32 -19.04 6.08
C PHE A 79 0.61 -18.14 6.90
N GLN A 80 1.27 -18.69 7.92
CA GLN A 80 2.22 -17.94 8.77
C GLN A 80 3.42 -17.39 8.00
N ASN A 81 3.84 -18.08 6.93
CA ASN A 81 4.94 -17.63 6.07
C ASN A 81 4.45 -16.60 5.06
N ILE A 82 3.33 -16.87 4.38
CA ILE A 82 2.83 -16.04 3.28
C ILE A 82 2.30 -14.69 3.81
N GLN A 83 1.63 -14.65 4.98
CA GLN A 83 1.20 -13.39 5.59
C GLN A 83 2.36 -12.38 5.80
N LYS A 84 3.58 -12.88 6.04
CA LYS A 84 4.77 -12.02 6.19
C LYS A 84 5.26 -11.48 4.85
N SER A 85 4.96 -12.19 3.76
CA SER A 85 5.16 -11.67 2.42
C SER A 85 4.13 -10.59 2.11
N GLU A 86 2.85 -10.83 2.40
CA GLU A 86 1.80 -9.83 2.15
C GLU A 86 2.01 -8.55 2.97
N GLN A 87 2.54 -8.65 4.20
CA GLN A 87 2.94 -7.45 4.93
C GLN A 87 4.01 -6.64 4.16
N ARG A 88 4.99 -7.30 3.53
CA ARG A 88 6.02 -6.62 2.74
C ARG A 88 5.46 -6.02 1.45
N HIS A 89 4.46 -6.65 0.85
CA HIS A 89 3.76 -6.09 -0.31
C HIS A 89 2.94 -4.86 0.09
N MET A 90 2.17 -4.96 1.18
CA MET A 90 1.50 -3.82 1.81
C MET A 90 2.45 -2.65 2.07
N ASP A 91 3.62 -2.91 2.63
CA ASP A 91 4.63 -1.87 2.89
C ASP A 91 5.17 -1.27 1.58
N ALA A 92 5.30 -2.06 0.51
CA ALA A 92 5.68 -1.56 -0.82
C ALA A 92 4.62 -0.63 -1.40
N MET A 93 3.35 -1.03 -1.31
CA MET A 93 2.22 -0.20 -1.73
C MET A 93 2.10 1.08 -0.92
N LYS A 94 2.31 1.01 0.40
CA LYS A 94 2.32 2.18 1.28
C LYS A 94 3.38 3.19 0.87
N ARG A 95 4.59 2.73 0.55
CA ARG A 95 5.67 3.61 0.06
C ARG A 95 5.25 4.37 -1.20
N LEU A 96 4.60 3.71 -2.17
CA LEU A 96 4.11 4.38 -3.38
C LEU A 96 3.02 5.42 -3.03
N ILE A 97 2.03 5.04 -2.23
CA ILE A 97 0.95 5.94 -1.80
C ILE A 97 1.51 7.17 -1.08
N ASP A 98 2.53 7.01 -0.23
CA ASP A 98 3.20 8.12 0.47
C ASP A 98 3.96 9.04 -0.49
N ILE A 99 4.72 8.47 -1.43
CA ILE A 99 5.47 9.23 -2.45
C ILE A 99 4.53 10.12 -3.27
N TYR A 100 3.35 9.61 -3.61
CA TYR A 100 2.35 10.31 -4.42
C TYR A 100 1.29 11.07 -3.59
N GLU A 101 1.48 11.16 -2.27
CA GLU A 101 0.59 11.88 -1.35
C GLU A 101 -0.89 11.46 -1.49
N ILE A 102 -1.11 10.16 -1.71
CA ILE A 102 -2.44 9.54 -1.77
C ILE A 102 -2.89 9.23 -0.32
N PRO A 103 -4.14 9.57 0.09
CA PRO A 103 -4.66 9.11 1.38
C PRO A 103 -4.65 7.59 1.49
N ASP A 104 -4.11 7.03 2.58
CA ASP A 104 -4.00 5.56 2.74
C ASP A 104 -5.38 4.95 3.04
N PRO A 105 -5.94 4.11 2.15
CA PRO A 105 -7.22 3.44 2.40
C PRO A 105 -7.15 2.40 3.54
N ALA A 106 -5.94 2.01 3.95
CA ALA A 106 -5.66 1.01 4.98
C ALA A 106 -5.13 1.63 6.29
N GLU A 107 -5.51 2.86 6.62
CA GLU A 107 -5.08 3.54 7.86
C GLU A 107 -5.49 2.77 9.13
N ASN A 108 -6.68 2.17 9.14
CA ASN A 108 -7.06 1.21 10.17
C ASN A 108 -6.49 -0.17 9.84
N ASP A 109 -5.39 -0.52 10.49
CA ASP A 109 -4.67 -1.78 10.27
C ASP A 109 -5.20 -2.96 11.10
N ALA A 110 -6.37 -2.83 11.74
CA ALA A 110 -7.01 -3.96 12.41
C ALA A 110 -7.32 -5.09 11.40
N VAL A 111 -7.03 -6.33 11.81
CA VAL A 111 -7.26 -7.53 10.99
C VAL A 111 -8.74 -7.66 10.66
N GLY A 112 -9.05 -7.81 9.37
CA GLY A 112 -10.41 -8.03 8.90
C GLY A 112 -11.28 -6.77 8.85
N ILE A 113 -10.70 -5.59 9.06
CA ILE A 113 -11.41 -4.31 8.95
C ILE A 113 -10.99 -3.58 7.68
N PHE A 114 -11.95 -3.24 6.82
CA PHE A 114 -11.73 -2.56 5.54
C PHE A 114 -12.61 -1.32 5.41
N SER A 115 -12.03 -0.23 4.90
CA SER A 115 -12.74 1.01 4.58
C SER A 115 -13.61 0.88 3.33
N LEU A 116 -13.16 0.05 2.37
CA LEU A 116 -13.86 -0.26 1.13
C LEU A 116 -14.83 -1.43 1.34
N ILE A 117 -16.11 -1.19 1.13
CA ILE A 117 -17.20 -2.14 1.46
C ILE A 117 -17.08 -3.46 0.68
N GLU A 118 -16.60 -3.39 -0.56
CA GLU A 118 -16.39 -4.58 -1.39
C GLU A 118 -15.29 -5.50 -0.83
N PHE A 119 -14.24 -4.93 -0.26
CA PHE A 119 -13.16 -5.70 0.38
C PHE A 119 -13.58 -6.26 1.73
N GLN A 120 -14.40 -5.54 2.50
CA GLN A 120 -14.99 -6.09 3.73
C GLN A 120 -15.83 -7.33 3.43
N LYS A 121 -16.72 -7.22 2.42
CA LYS A 121 -17.58 -8.33 2.02
C LYS A 121 -16.75 -9.52 1.51
N LEU A 122 -15.75 -9.26 0.66
CA LEU A 122 -14.89 -10.29 0.13
C LEU A 122 -14.09 -11.00 1.24
N TYR A 123 -13.57 -10.25 2.21
CA TYR A 123 -12.91 -10.82 3.39
C TYR A 123 -13.83 -11.77 4.16
N ASP A 124 -15.05 -11.32 4.47
CA ASP A 124 -16.02 -12.11 5.24
C ASP A 124 -16.38 -13.42 4.50
N GLU A 125 -16.58 -13.35 3.19
CA GLU A 125 -16.87 -14.50 2.33
C GLU A 125 -15.70 -15.51 2.27
N LEU A 126 -14.48 -15.02 2.05
CA LEU A 126 -13.28 -15.84 1.97
C LEU A 126 -12.96 -16.51 3.31
N VAL A 127 -13.07 -15.80 4.43
CA VAL A 127 -12.88 -16.38 5.76
C VAL A 127 -13.94 -17.43 6.03
N GLN A 128 -15.22 -17.13 5.78
CA GLN A 128 -16.30 -18.10 5.97
C GLN A 128 -16.02 -19.39 5.19
N LYS A 129 -15.68 -19.28 3.90
CA LYS A 129 -15.32 -20.43 3.06
C LYS A 129 -14.11 -21.18 3.62
N GLY A 130 -13.05 -20.46 3.98
CA GLY A 130 -11.79 -21.04 4.45
C GLY A 130 -11.91 -21.72 5.82
N THR A 131 -12.90 -21.37 6.64
CA THR A 131 -13.17 -22.04 7.93
C THR A 131 -13.86 -23.39 7.80
N ALA A 132 -14.42 -23.72 6.62
CA ALA A 132 -15.19 -24.95 6.45
C ALA A 132 -14.32 -26.23 6.54
N SER A 133 -13.15 -26.21 5.91
CA SER A 133 -12.18 -27.32 6.00
C SER A 133 -10.76 -26.84 5.69
N TYR A 134 -9.76 -27.64 6.09
CA TYR A 134 -8.37 -27.40 5.70
C TYR A 134 -8.21 -27.25 4.18
N ASN A 135 -8.91 -28.07 3.39
CA ASN A 135 -8.81 -28.02 1.94
C ASN A 135 -9.45 -26.74 1.39
N ASP A 136 -10.57 -26.30 1.97
CA ASP A 136 -11.21 -25.03 1.61
C ASP A 136 -10.33 -23.84 1.96
N ALA A 137 -9.59 -23.87 3.07
CA ALA A 137 -8.60 -22.85 3.41
C ALA A 137 -7.49 -22.75 2.35
N MET A 138 -6.97 -23.88 1.85
CA MET A 138 -5.96 -23.88 0.78
C MET A 138 -6.55 -23.38 -0.55
N LEU A 139 -7.83 -23.68 -0.82
CA LEU A 139 -8.55 -23.17 -1.99
C LEU A 139 -8.80 -21.66 -1.90
N VAL A 140 -9.09 -21.13 -0.71
CA VAL A 140 -9.19 -19.67 -0.46
C VAL A 140 -7.83 -19.00 -0.67
N GLY A 141 -6.75 -19.61 -0.17
CA GLY A 141 -5.39 -19.16 -0.46
C GLY A 141 -5.14 -19.07 -1.96
N ARG A 142 -5.46 -20.13 -2.71
CA ARG A 142 -5.38 -20.13 -4.18
C ARG A 142 -6.20 -19.01 -4.83
N GLU A 143 -7.44 -18.84 -4.40
CA GLU A 143 -8.39 -17.87 -4.96
C GLU A 143 -7.92 -16.43 -4.79
N ILE A 144 -7.38 -16.09 -3.61
CA ILE A 144 -6.80 -14.77 -3.35
C ILE A 144 -5.63 -14.50 -4.30
N GLU A 145 -4.73 -15.46 -4.48
CA GLU A 145 -3.56 -15.28 -5.37
C GLU A 145 -3.94 -15.24 -6.85
N GLU A 146 -4.99 -15.96 -7.26
CA GLU A 146 -5.54 -15.88 -8.63
C GLU A 146 -6.17 -14.50 -8.91
N LEU A 147 -6.88 -13.94 -7.92
CA LEU A 147 -7.43 -12.59 -7.99
C LEU A 147 -6.30 -11.55 -8.13
N ASP A 148 -5.31 -11.61 -7.23
CA ASP A 148 -4.21 -10.65 -7.18
C ASP A 148 -3.38 -10.64 -8.46
N ILE A 149 -3.04 -11.83 -8.99
CA ILE A 149 -2.35 -11.94 -10.29
C ILE A 149 -3.18 -11.34 -11.42
N SER A 150 -4.48 -11.63 -11.48
CA SER A 150 -5.38 -11.10 -12.51
C SER A 150 -5.45 -9.57 -12.45
N ASP A 151 -5.63 -9.00 -11.27
CA ASP A 151 -5.74 -7.55 -11.08
C ASP A 151 -4.41 -6.86 -11.40
N LEU A 152 -3.27 -7.42 -10.99
CA LEU A 152 -1.94 -6.93 -11.37
C LEU A 152 -1.69 -7.02 -12.88
N GLU A 153 -2.09 -8.10 -13.55
CA GLU A 153 -2.00 -8.21 -15.01
C GLU A 153 -2.80 -7.12 -15.71
N ASN A 154 -4.03 -6.87 -15.26
CA ASN A 154 -4.88 -5.82 -15.81
C ASN A 154 -4.28 -4.43 -15.59
N GLN A 155 -3.73 -4.16 -14.40
CA GLN A 155 -3.07 -2.89 -14.09
C GLN A 155 -1.80 -2.67 -14.94
N LEU A 156 -1.00 -3.71 -15.16
CA LEU A 156 0.23 -3.64 -15.94
C LEU A 156 0.00 -3.34 -17.44
N LEU A 157 -1.24 -3.47 -17.94
CA LEU A 157 -1.63 -3.00 -19.28
C LEU A 157 -1.84 -1.48 -19.36
N ILE A 158 -2.07 -0.83 -18.23
CA ILE A 158 -2.50 0.57 -18.13
C ILE A 158 -1.38 1.46 -17.57
N VAL A 159 -0.63 0.96 -16.57
CA VAL A 159 0.44 1.70 -15.89
C VAL A 159 1.57 2.04 -16.87
N ASP A 160 1.88 3.34 -16.94
CA ASP A 160 3.02 3.88 -17.70
C ASP A 160 4.07 4.49 -16.76
N ASN A 161 3.78 4.58 -15.47
CA ASN A 161 4.75 4.98 -14.45
C ASN A 161 5.74 3.83 -14.16
N PRO A 162 7.05 4.02 -14.43
CA PRO A 162 8.04 2.95 -14.28
C PRO A 162 8.20 2.48 -12.83
N ASP A 163 8.04 3.37 -11.85
CA ASP A 163 8.18 3.03 -10.43
C ASP A 163 7.04 2.12 -9.96
N ILE A 164 5.81 2.42 -10.40
CA ILE A 164 4.64 1.57 -10.13
C ILE A 164 4.81 0.22 -10.82
N LYS A 165 5.23 0.22 -12.09
CA LYS A 165 5.40 -1.00 -12.89
C LYS A 165 6.37 -1.99 -12.22
N ILE A 166 7.51 -1.51 -11.73
CA ILE A 166 8.50 -2.35 -11.03
C ILE A 166 7.88 -2.98 -9.78
N VAL A 167 7.10 -2.25 -9.00
CA VAL A 167 6.45 -2.80 -7.82
C VAL A 167 5.41 -3.84 -8.21
N TYR A 168 4.55 -3.56 -9.18
CA TYR A 168 3.50 -4.49 -9.64
C TYR A 168 4.08 -5.79 -10.23
N GLU A 169 5.15 -5.71 -11.02
CA GLU A 169 5.83 -6.91 -11.53
C GLU A 169 6.41 -7.78 -10.40
N ASN A 170 6.94 -7.15 -9.34
CA ASN A 170 7.47 -7.86 -8.18
C ASN A 170 6.38 -8.51 -7.32
N LEU A 171 5.26 -7.81 -7.10
CA LEU A 171 4.07 -8.33 -6.42
C LEU A 171 3.56 -9.54 -7.20
N LYS A 172 3.29 -9.41 -8.51
CA LYS A 172 2.78 -10.50 -9.35
C LYS A 172 3.67 -11.74 -9.28
N ALA A 173 4.98 -11.55 -9.39
CA ALA A 173 5.93 -12.66 -9.30
C ALA A 173 5.91 -13.34 -7.93
N ALA A 174 5.60 -12.63 -6.85
CA ALA A 174 5.40 -13.19 -5.51
C ALA A 174 4.10 -13.97 -5.41
N SER A 175 3.00 -13.40 -5.90
CA SER A 175 1.67 -14.02 -5.91
C SER A 175 1.68 -15.33 -6.71
N GLU A 176 2.40 -15.39 -7.83
CA GLU A 176 2.63 -16.66 -8.57
C GLU A 176 3.34 -17.73 -7.73
N ARG A 177 4.26 -17.34 -6.84
CA ARG A 177 4.96 -18.28 -5.95
C ARG A 177 4.04 -18.74 -4.82
N HIS A 178 3.22 -17.86 -4.28
CA HIS A 178 2.22 -18.18 -3.28
C HIS A 178 1.14 -19.11 -3.83
N LEU A 179 0.63 -18.81 -5.03
CA LEU A 179 -0.29 -19.66 -5.78
C LEU A 179 0.25 -21.08 -5.93
N LYS A 180 1.52 -21.21 -6.37
CA LYS A 180 2.21 -22.50 -6.44
C LYS A 180 2.31 -23.17 -5.07
N ALA A 181 2.48 -22.42 -3.99
CA ALA A 181 2.56 -22.95 -2.63
C ALA A 181 1.21 -23.49 -2.14
N PHE A 182 0.11 -22.75 -2.32
CA PHE A 182 -1.23 -23.22 -1.98
C PHE A 182 -1.61 -24.46 -2.79
N ASN A 183 -1.33 -24.45 -4.10
CA ASN A 183 -1.59 -25.60 -4.98
C ASN A 183 -0.89 -26.90 -4.54
N ARG A 184 0.27 -26.83 -3.87
CA ARG A 184 0.94 -28.02 -3.31
C ARG A 184 0.26 -28.59 -2.07
N HIS A 185 -0.57 -27.81 -1.39
CA HIS A 185 -1.26 -28.21 -0.16
C HIS A 185 -2.73 -28.60 -0.38
N ILE A 186 -3.27 -28.33 -1.58
CA ILE A 186 -4.61 -28.77 -1.97
C ILE A 186 -4.60 -30.29 -2.21
N LYS A 187 -5.55 -30.99 -1.57
CA LYS A 187 -5.77 -32.42 -1.81
C LYS A 187 -6.50 -32.59 -3.14
N LYS A 188 -6.00 -33.48 -3.99
CA LYS A 188 -6.70 -33.91 -5.21
C LYS A 188 -7.64 -35.05 -4.84
N ASN A 189 -8.90 -34.95 -5.30
CA ASN A 189 -9.88 -36.03 -5.21
C ASN A 189 -9.51 -37.17 -6.15
#